data_AF-A0AAU3YU14-F1
#
_entry.id   AF-A0AAU3YU14-F1
#
_cell.length_a   1.000
_cell.length_b   1.000
_cell.length_c   1.000
_cell.angle_alpha   90.00
_cell.angle_beta   90.00
_cell.angle_gamma   90.00
#
_symmetry.space_group_name_H-M   'P 1'
#
loop_
_entity.id
_entity.type
_entity.pdbx_description
1 polymer ?
#
loop_
_entity_poly.entity_id
_entity_poly.type
_entity_poly.pdbx_seq_one_letter_code
_entity_poly.pdbx_strand_id
1 'polypeptide(L)'
;MTHPFSLLQVGVLAPGAGIPVTTLVQAAVEGTVDDSTTEHAEALFAILDERGAAAWEECALVLTEFTLTSGRHGHGAQAAERYLAQQPAPSPELPVLTAMHGLNATFIRHTDTAKNGHSAARGFLAVQPDWIVQAVARHQFCEAAVCGGYLPEWMYELCDALCVDEHGQRLH
;
A
#
# COMPACT_ATOMS: atom_id res chain seq x y z
N MET A 1 27.87 -1.70 -24.04
CA MET A 1 28.05 -2.95 -23.26
C MET A 1 26.69 -3.51 -23.00
N THR A 2 26.41 -4.66 -23.61
CA THR A 2 25.14 -5.37 -23.64
C THR A 2 24.98 -6.24 -22.40
N HIS A 3 23.87 -6.09 -21.68
CA HIS A 3 23.04 -7.21 -21.22
C HIS A 3 21.58 -6.74 -21.09
N PRO A 4 20.63 -7.36 -21.81
CA PRO A 4 19.21 -7.14 -21.65
C PRO A 4 18.68 -8.09 -20.56
N PHE A 5 18.03 -7.56 -19.52
CA PHE A 5 17.18 -8.39 -18.66
C PHE A 5 15.77 -8.38 -19.28
N SER A 6 15.56 -9.36 -20.16
CA SER A 6 14.23 -9.75 -20.63
C SER A 6 13.70 -10.80 -19.66
N LEU A 7 12.77 -10.43 -18.79
CA LEU A 7 12.00 -11.36 -17.94
C LEU A 7 10.62 -11.67 -18.52
N LEU A 8 10.44 -11.56 -19.83
CA LEU A 8 9.32 -12.21 -20.51
C LEU A 8 9.65 -13.69 -20.74
N GLN A 9 9.45 -14.49 -19.69
CA GLN A 9 9.04 -15.87 -19.85
C GLN A 9 8.01 -16.21 -18.78
N VAL A 10 6.74 -16.10 -19.20
CA VAL A 10 5.53 -16.52 -18.51
C VAL A 10 5.68 -17.97 -18.06
N GLY A 11 6.14 -18.15 -16.83
CA GLY A 11 5.90 -19.34 -16.03
C GLY A 11 4.70 -19.02 -15.16
N VAL A 12 3.59 -19.70 -15.39
CA VAL A 12 2.41 -19.75 -14.52
C VAL A 12 2.87 -19.66 -13.07
N LEU A 13 2.52 -18.57 -12.38
CA LEU A 13 2.85 -18.33 -10.98
C LEU A 13 2.45 -19.58 -10.18
N ALA A 14 3.45 -20.33 -9.71
CA ALA A 14 3.22 -21.34 -8.71
C ALA A 14 2.51 -20.68 -7.52
N PRO A 15 1.51 -21.33 -6.88
CA PRO A 15 0.74 -20.72 -5.82
C PRO A 15 1.72 -20.17 -4.80
N GLY A 16 1.66 -18.85 -4.55
CA GLY A 16 2.74 -18.08 -3.93
C GLY A 16 3.10 -18.49 -2.50
N ALA A 17 2.64 -19.62 -1.98
CA ALA A 17 2.96 -20.17 -0.67
C ALA A 17 4.48 -20.16 -0.41
N GLY A 18 4.94 -19.20 0.40
CA GLY A 18 6.32 -19.09 0.85
C GLY A 18 7.08 -17.84 0.39
N ILE A 19 6.59 -17.08 -0.60
CA ILE A 19 7.21 -15.81 -0.98
C ILE A 19 6.80 -14.72 0.04
N PRO A 20 7.74 -13.99 0.66
CA PRO A 20 7.42 -12.90 1.58
C PRO A 20 6.53 -11.83 0.93
N VAL A 21 5.58 -11.27 1.68
CA VAL A 21 4.69 -10.20 1.18
C VAL A 21 5.49 -8.99 0.71
N THR A 22 6.56 -8.65 1.42
CA THR A 22 7.51 -7.60 1.01
C THR A 22 8.04 -7.78 -0.41
N THR A 23 8.46 -9.01 -0.76
CA THR A 23 8.97 -9.34 -2.10
C THR A 23 7.89 -9.25 -3.16
N LEU A 24 6.67 -9.71 -2.86
CA LEU A 24 5.54 -9.60 -3.79
C LEU A 24 5.16 -8.13 -4.05
N VAL A 25 5.09 -7.32 -2.99
CA VAL A 25 4.77 -5.90 -3.09
C VAL A 25 5.81 -5.18 -3.93
N GLN A 26 7.11 -5.40 -3.67
CA GLN A 26 8.18 -4.76 -4.43
C GLN A 26 8.08 -5.12 -5.92
N ALA A 27 7.95 -6.41 -6.25
CA ALA A 27 7.85 -6.86 -7.64
C ALA A 27 6.62 -6.28 -8.35
N ALA A 28 5.48 -6.21 -7.66
CA ALA A 28 4.25 -5.67 -8.23
C ALA A 28 4.32 -4.16 -8.46
N VAL A 29 4.91 -3.40 -7.54
CA VAL A 29 5.13 -1.95 -7.71
C VAL A 29 6.08 -1.69 -8.87
N GLU A 30 7.23 -2.37 -8.93
CA GLU A 30 8.20 -2.24 -10.02
C GLU A 30 7.57 -2.59 -11.37
N GLY A 31 6.87 -3.73 -11.48
CA GLY A 31 6.20 -4.13 -12.72
C GLY A 31 5.10 -3.16 -13.16
N THR A 32 4.32 -2.64 -12.20
CA THR A 32 3.29 -1.62 -12.50
C THR A 32 3.92 -0.34 -13.05
N VAL A 33 5.05 0.08 -12.50
CA VAL A 33 5.77 1.28 -12.94
C VAL A 33 6.38 1.08 -14.33
N ASP A 34 7.08 -0.04 -14.54
CA ASP A 34 7.80 -0.32 -15.79
C ASP A 34 6.83 -0.53 -16.97
N ASP A 35 5.77 -1.29 -16.76
CA ASP A 35 4.83 -1.66 -17.84
C ASP A 35 3.66 -0.69 -17.97
N SER A 36 3.43 0.17 -16.96
CA SER A 36 2.29 1.08 -16.88
C SER A 36 0.92 0.38 -16.98
N THR A 37 0.77 -0.81 -16.38
CA THR A 37 -0.47 -1.61 -16.36
C THR A 37 -0.90 -2.01 -14.96
N THR A 38 -2.16 -2.39 -14.77
CA THR A 38 -2.71 -2.85 -13.48
C THR A 38 -2.49 -4.33 -13.21
N GLU A 39 -2.07 -5.12 -14.22
CA GLU A 39 -2.01 -6.57 -14.15
C GLU A 39 -1.14 -7.08 -12.99
N HIS A 40 -0.02 -6.40 -12.72
CA HIS A 40 0.88 -6.73 -11.61
C HIS A 40 0.26 -6.49 -10.24
N ALA A 41 -0.50 -5.40 -10.10
CA ALA A 41 -1.23 -5.07 -8.87
C ALA A 41 -2.39 -6.06 -8.65
N GLU A 42 -3.15 -6.37 -9.69
CA GLU A 42 -4.25 -7.35 -9.64
C GLU A 42 -3.75 -8.75 -9.28
N ALA A 43 -2.61 -9.17 -9.85
CA ALA A 43 -1.96 -10.43 -9.51
C ALA A 43 -1.52 -10.46 -8.03
N LEU A 44 -0.97 -9.36 -7.51
CA LEU A 44 -0.66 -9.23 -6.08
C LEU A 44 -1.93 -9.39 -5.25
N PHE A 45 -3.01 -8.68 -5.57
CA PHE A 45 -4.25 -8.71 -4.80
C PHE A 45 -4.88 -10.10 -4.76
N ALA A 46 -4.90 -10.81 -5.89
CA ALA A 46 -5.37 -12.19 -5.94
C ALA A 46 -4.56 -13.11 -4.99
N ILE A 47 -3.23 -12.96 -4.96
CA ILE A 47 -2.37 -13.72 -4.02
C ILE A 47 -2.66 -13.35 -2.56
N LEU A 48 -2.93 -12.07 -2.27
CA LEU A 48 -3.27 -11.64 -0.91
C LEU A 48 -4.61 -12.19 -0.46
N ASP A 49 -5.61 -12.24 -1.34
CA ASP A 49 -6.92 -12.84 -1.08
C ASP A 49 -6.80 -14.34 -0.77
N GLU A 50 -5.96 -15.08 -1.51
CA GLU A 50 -5.66 -16.48 -1.21
C GLU A 50 -4.99 -16.70 0.15
N ARG A 51 -4.19 -15.73 0.60
CA ARG A 51 -3.45 -15.79 1.87
C ARG A 51 -4.23 -15.24 3.07
N GLY A 52 -5.31 -14.50 2.82
CA GLY A 52 -6.22 -13.98 3.82
C GLY A 52 -5.76 -12.69 4.52
N ALA A 53 -6.53 -12.27 5.53
CA ALA A 53 -6.45 -10.95 6.17
C ALA A 53 -5.04 -10.56 6.66
N ALA A 54 -4.29 -11.50 7.24
CA ALA A 54 -2.95 -11.23 7.73
C ALA A 54 -1.97 -10.79 6.62
N ALA A 55 -2.13 -11.30 5.39
CA ALA A 55 -1.30 -10.90 4.26
C ALA A 55 -1.67 -9.50 3.77
N TRP A 56 -2.96 -9.15 3.78
CA TRP A 56 -3.43 -7.79 3.50
C TRP A 56 -2.93 -6.77 4.53
N GLU A 57 -2.94 -7.11 5.81
CA GLU A 57 -2.35 -6.28 6.88
C GLU A 57 -0.86 -6.07 6.65
N GLU A 58 -0.12 -7.13 6.35
CA GLU A 58 1.32 -7.04 6.06
C GLU A 58 1.59 -6.18 4.82
N CYS A 59 0.78 -6.33 3.76
CA CYS A 59 0.87 -5.52 2.56
C CYS A 59 0.67 -4.03 2.87
N ALA A 60 -0.39 -3.68 3.61
CA ALA A 60 -0.65 -2.30 4.01
C ALA A 60 0.52 -1.70 4.82
N LEU A 61 1.14 -2.48 5.71
CA LEU A 61 2.29 -2.06 6.50
C LEU A 61 3.53 -1.81 5.63
N VAL A 62 3.85 -2.75 4.73
CA VAL A 62 5.00 -2.63 3.81
C VAL A 62 4.86 -1.41 2.92
N LEU A 63 3.67 -1.21 2.34
CA LEU A 63 3.39 -0.06 1.49
C LEU A 63 3.46 1.25 2.28
N THR A 64 2.93 1.28 3.51
CA THR A 64 3.05 2.44 4.42
C THR A 64 4.51 2.77 4.73
N GLU A 65 5.33 1.75 5.03
CA GLU A 65 6.76 1.96 5.27
C GLU A 65 7.43 2.50 3.99
N PHE A 66 7.15 1.90 2.83
CA PHE A 66 7.72 2.33 1.56
C PHE A 66 7.38 3.80 1.25
N THR A 67 6.11 4.18 1.34
CA THR A 67 5.65 5.55 1.06
C THR A 67 6.24 6.56 2.05
N LEU A 68 6.30 6.23 3.34
CA LEU A 68 6.80 7.15 4.36
C LEU A 68 8.34 7.25 4.42
N THR A 69 9.06 6.16 4.16
CA THR A 69 10.55 6.12 4.18
C THR A 69 11.17 6.75 2.93
N SER A 70 10.42 6.82 1.83
CA SER A 70 10.82 7.58 0.63
C SER A 70 10.95 9.10 0.86
N GLY A 71 10.56 9.57 2.05
CA GLY A 71 11.10 10.79 2.66
C GLY A 71 10.20 12.01 2.48
N ARG A 72 9.69 12.51 3.62
CA ARG A 72 9.21 13.89 3.84
C ARG A 72 8.67 14.13 5.26
N HIS A 73 8.26 13.07 5.94
CA HIS A 73 7.65 13.16 7.26
C HIS A 73 8.71 12.83 8.31
N GLY A 74 9.08 13.81 9.15
CA GLY A 74 9.91 13.53 10.33
C GLY A 74 9.23 12.50 11.24
N HIS A 75 9.86 12.13 12.36
CA HIS A 75 9.33 11.08 13.23
C HIS A 75 8.77 11.63 14.55
N GLY A 76 7.96 10.81 15.23
CA GLY A 76 7.43 11.10 16.57
C GLY A 76 6.12 11.88 16.56
N ALA A 77 5.60 12.13 17.77
CA ALA A 77 4.27 12.71 18.00
C ALA A 77 4.01 14.02 17.25
N GLN A 78 4.96 14.96 17.30
CA GLN A 78 4.82 16.25 16.62
C GLN A 78 4.80 16.12 15.10
N ALA A 79 5.55 15.18 14.54
CA ALA A 79 5.55 14.96 13.11
C ALA A 79 4.24 14.31 12.64
N ALA A 80 3.71 13.35 13.42
CA ALA A 80 2.39 12.77 13.17
C ALA A 80 1.27 13.82 13.24
N GLU A 81 1.34 14.77 14.19
CA GLU A 81 0.39 15.88 14.29
C GLU A 81 0.49 16.83 13.09
N ARG A 82 1.71 17.20 12.67
CA ARG A 82 1.91 18.00 11.45
C ARG A 82 1.40 17.29 10.20
N TYR A 83 1.63 15.98 10.10
CA TYR A 83 1.10 15.16 9.00
C TYR A 83 -0.43 15.22 8.98
N LEU A 84 -1.10 14.92 10.10
CA LEU A 84 -2.56 14.92 10.18
C LEU A 84 -3.17 16.31 9.90
N ALA A 85 -2.51 17.39 10.31
CA ALA A 85 -2.98 18.75 10.04
C ALA A 85 -2.95 19.13 8.54
N GLN A 86 -2.22 18.37 7.71
CA GLN A 86 -2.16 18.55 6.26
C GLN A 86 -3.18 17.68 5.50
N GLN A 87 -3.81 16.72 6.19
CA GLN A 87 -4.77 15.81 5.59
C GLN A 87 -6.20 16.34 5.72
N PRO A 88 -7.14 15.89 4.87
CA PRO A 88 -8.57 16.11 5.10
C PRO A 88 -9.00 15.66 6.49
N ALA A 89 -9.99 16.36 7.07
CA ALA A 89 -10.55 15.96 8.35
C ALA A 89 -11.15 14.54 8.24
N PRO A 90 -11.02 13.70 9.29
CA PRO A 90 -11.67 12.39 9.34
C PRO A 90 -13.15 12.50 9.00
N SER A 91 -13.60 11.69 8.05
CA SER A 91 -14.98 11.69 7.56
C SER A 91 -15.55 10.28 7.56
N PRO A 92 -16.73 10.05 8.15
CA PRO A 92 -17.47 8.80 8.00
C PRO A 92 -17.84 8.49 6.54
N GLU A 93 -17.86 9.50 5.68
CA GLU A 93 -18.13 9.36 4.24
C GLU A 93 -16.89 8.97 3.43
N LEU A 94 -15.69 9.06 4.04
CA LEU A 94 -14.41 8.67 3.45
C LEU A 94 -13.60 7.79 4.44
N PRO A 95 -14.16 6.64 4.85
CA PRO A 95 -13.56 5.78 5.88
C PRO A 95 -12.19 5.23 5.47
N VAL A 96 -11.96 4.94 4.18
CA VAL A 96 -10.69 4.39 3.70
C VAL A 96 -9.58 5.42 3.83
N LEU A 97 -9.81 6.65 3.35
CA LEU A 97 -8.84 7.73 3.49
C LEU A 97 -8.59 8.08 4.96
N THR A 98 -9.64 8.07 5.79
CA THR A 98 -9.52 8.27 7.24
C THR A 98 -8.62 7.20 7.87
N ALA A 99 -8.82 5.93 7.52
CA ALA A 99 -8.01 4.82 8.03
C ALA A 99 -6.56 4.89 7.51
N MET A 100 -6.36 5.21 6.23
CA MET A 100 -5.04 5.37 5.62
C MET A 100 -4.22 6.47 6.33
N HIS A 101 -4.80 7.65 6.52
CA HIS A 101 -4.11 8.73 7.23
C HIS A 101 -3.89 8.40 8.71
N GLY A 102 -4.84 7.70 9.36
CA GLY A 102 -4.67 7.18 10.72
C GLY A 102 -3.51 6.20 10.84
N LEU A 103 -3.37 5.29 9.86
CA LEU A 103 -2.27 4.33 9.76
C LEU A 103 -0.93 5.03 9.62
N ASN A 104 -0.81 5.97 8.66
CA ASN A 104 0.41 6.74 8.43
C ASN A 104 0.82 7.55 9.67
N ALA A 105 -0.14 8.24 10.30
CA ALA A 105 0.11 9.01 11.51
C ALA A 105 0.55 8.11 12.68
N THR A 106 -0.03 6.91 12.79
CA THR A 106 0.34 5.92 13.81
C THR A 106 1.76 5.43 13.59
N PHE A 107 2.11 5.09 12.35
CA PHE A 107 3.47 4.68 11.99
C PHE A 107 4.47 5.78 12.34
N ILE A 108 4.28 7.00 11.82
CA ILE A 108 5.13 8.18 12.07
C ILE A 108 5.32 8.43 13.57
N ARG A 109 4.24 8.39 14.35
CA ARG A 109 4.26 8.67 15.80
C ARG A 109 5.18 7.71 16.55
N HIS A 110 5.30 6.48 16.07
CA HIS A 110 5.94 5.39 16.80
C HIS A 110 7.26 4.92 16.22
N THR A 111 7.66 5.37 15.02
CA THR A 111 8.94 4.98 14.38
C THR A 111 10.17 5.10 15.29
N ASP A 112 10.26 6.16 16.11
CA ASP A 112 11.41 6.41 17.00
C ASP A 112 11.19 5.95 18.45
N THR A 113 10.06 5.31 18.76
CA THR A 113 9.79 4.82 20.13
C THR A 113 10.30 3.38 20.30
N ALA A 114 10.54 2.95 21.54
CA ALA A 114 10.86 1.54 21.86
C ALA A 114 9.80 0.54 21.34
N LYS A 115 8.61 1.03 20.97
CA LYS A 115 7.62 0.34 20.15
C LYS A 115 7.90 0.69 18.69
N ASN A 116 8.46 -0.23 17.92
CA ASN A 116 8.69 0.01 16.49
C ASN A 116 7.37 0.46 15.79
N GLY A 117 7.46 1.40 14.84
CA GLY A 117 6.29 1.94 14.12
C GLY A 117 5.37 0.85 13.55
N HIS A 118 5.97 -0.26 13.12
CA HIS A 118 5.30 -1.49 12.69
C HIS A 118 4.34 -2.10 13.72
N SER A 119 4.74 -2.24 14.99
CA SER A 119 3.86 -2.87 15.99
C SER A 119 2.65 -2.00 16.29
N ALA A 120 2.83 -0.67 16.34
CA ALA A 120 1.72 0.25 16.55
C ALA A 120 0.77 0.28 15.35
N ALA A 121 1.32 0.36 14.14
CA ALA A 121 0.55 0.34 12.90
C ALA A 121 -0.21 -0.98 12.72
N ARG A 122 0.40 -2.13 13.07
CA ARG A 122 -0.30 -3.43 13.08
C ARG A 122 -1.45 -3.44 14.08
N GLY A 123 -1.23 -2.91 15.29
CA GLY A 123 -2.30 -2.78 16.28
C GLY A 123 -3.45 -1.87 15.82
N PHE A 124 -3.16 -0.85 15.03
CA PHE A 124 -4.17 -0.01 14.38
C PHE A 124 -4.96 -0.75 13.30
N LEU A 125 -4.29 -1.54 12.45
CA LEU A 125 -4.95 -2.34 11.41
C LEU A 125 -5.86 -3.42 12.01
N ALA A 126 -5.44 -4.07 13.09
CA ALA A 126 -6.19 -5.16 13.72
C ALA A 126 -7.57 -4.76 14.29
N VAL A 127 -7.87 -3.46 14.38
CA VAL A 127 -9.19 -2.95 14.79
C VAL A 127 -10.02 -2.41 13.63
N GLN A 128 -9.47 -2.42 12.40
CA GLN A 128 -10.21 -2.03 11.20
C GLN A 128 -10.97 -3.24 10.64
N PRO A 129 -12.12 -3.03 9.98
CA PRO A 129 -12.74 -4.05 9.15
C PRO A 129 -11.81 -4.49 8.00
N ASP A 130 -11.81 -5.78 7.66
CA ASP A 130 -10.95 -6.34 6.61
C ASP A 130 -11.04 -5.58 5.28
N TRP A 131 -12.25 -5.19 4.86
CA TRP A 131 -12.46 -4.43 3.63
C TRP A 131 -11.78 -3.05 3.66
N ILE A 132 -11.69 -2.39 4.83
CA ILE A 132 -10.95 -1.13 4.99
C ILE A 132 -9.45 -1.41 4.84
N VAL A 133 -8.94 -2.49 5.43
CA VAL A 133 -7.52 -2.85 5.30
C VAL A 133 -7.14 -3.10 3.84
N GLN A 134 -7.97 -3.85 3.11
CA GLN A 134 -7.80 -4.11 1.68
C GLN A 134 -7.80 -2.80 0.87
N ALA A 135 -8.79 -1.92 1.12
CA ALA A 135 -8.89 -0.64 0.43
C ALA A 135 -7.71 0.29 0.74
N VAL A 136 -7.25 0.34 2.00
CA VAL A 136 -6.06 1.10 2.40
C VAL A 136 -4.81 0.56 1.70
N ALA A 137 -4.63 -0.76 1.61
CA ALA A 137 -3.52 -1.36 0.89
C ALA A 137 -3.53 -0.99 -0.59
N ARG A 138 -4.70 -1.01 -1.25
CA ARG A 138 -4.84 -0.61 -2.67
C ARG A 138 -4.51 0.86 -2.89
N HIS A 139 -4.99 1.75 -2.02
CA HIS A 139 -4.64 3.17 -2.08
C HIS A 139 -3.15 3.41 -1.86
N GLN A 140 -2.55 2.78 -0.85
CA GLN A 140 -1.13 2.87 -0.57
C GLN A 140 -0.27 2.29 -1.69
N PHE A 141 -0.76 1.27 -2.41
CA PHE A 141 -0.10 0.74 -3.60
C PHE A 141 -0.01 1.80 -4.69
N CYS A 142 -1.09 2.56 -4.92
CA CYS A 142 -1.09 3.65 -5.89
C CYS A 142 -0.09 4.75 -5.49
N GLU A 143 -0.03 5.12 -4.20
CA GLU A 143 0.97 6.06 -3.70
C GLU A 143 2.41 5.52 -3.86
N ALA A 144 2.62 4.23 -3.59
CA ALA A 144 3.91 3.57 -3.76
C ALA A 144 4.36 3.54 -5.22
N ALA A 145 3.45 3.26 -6.16
CA ALA A 145 3.75 3.33 -7.60
C ALA A 145 4.22 4.74 -8.00
N VAL A 146 3.55 5.80 -7.52
CA VAL A 146 3.98 7.19 -7.75
C VAL A 146 5.36 7.47 -7.15
N CYS A 147 5.62 7.02 -5.92
CA CYS A 147 6.96 7.10 -5.32
C CYS A 147 8.02 6.32 -6.12
N GLY A 148 7.62 5.24 -6.81
CA GLY A 148 8.47 4.43 -7.68
C GLY A 148 8.72 5.03 -9.07
N GLY A 149 8.04 6.11 -9.45
CA GLY A 149 8.22 6.78 -10.74
C GLY A 149 6.99 6.75 -11.66
N TYR A 150 5.87 6.20 -11.21
CA TYR A 150 4.59 6.35 -11.91
C TYR A 150 4.21 7.84 -11.96
N LEU A 151 3.72 8.31 -13.11
CA LEU A 151 3.43 9.72 -13.28
C LEU A 151 2.27 10.16 -12.37
N PRO A 152 2.42 11.23 -11.56
CA PRO A 152 1.38 11.69 -10.63
C PRO A 152 0.05 12.00 -11.32
N GLU A 153 0.07 12.50 -12.55
CA GLU A 153 -1.13 12.78 -13.35
C GLU A 153 -1.97 11.53 -13.66
N TRP A 154 -1.37 10.33 -13.62
CA TRP A 154 -2.05 9.06 -13.85
C TRP A 154 -2.47 8.35 -12.58
N MET A 155 -2.14 8.92 -11.41
CA MET A 155 -2.54 8.37 -10.11
C MET A 155 -4.06 8.24 -9.99
N TYR A 156 -4.83 9.19 -10.52
CA TYR A 156 -6.30 9.11 -10.48
C TYR A 156 -6.85 7.94 -11.29
N GLU A 157 -6.27 7.68 -12.47
CA GLU A 157 -6.66 6.56 -13.33
C GLU A 157 -6.30 5.22 -12.67
N LEU A 158 -5.11 5.14 -12.06
CA LEU A 158 -4.66 3.97 -11.32
C LEU A 158 -5.56 3.69 -10.10
N CYS A 159 -5.88 4.71 -9.31
CA CYS A 159 -6.84 4.60 -8.21
C CYS A 159 -8.23 4.19 -8.70
N ASP A 160 -8.71 4.75 -9.81
CA ASP A 160 -10.02 4.38 -10.38
C ASP A 160 -10.06 2.92 -10.84
N ALA A 161 -8.94 2.37 -11.30
CA ALA A 161 -8.84 0.97 -11.70
C ALA A 161 -8.68 0.02 -10.50
N LEU A 162 -7.87 0.39 -9.49
CA LEU A 162 -7.47 -0.51 -8.41
C LEU A 162 -8.32 -0.36 -7.14
N CYS A 163 -8.89 0.82 -6.88
CA CYS A 163 -9.66 1.11 -5.66
C CYS A 163 -11.18 0.97 -5.89
N VAL A 164 -11.58 -0.12 -6.54
CA VAL A 164 -12.98 -0.51 -6.72
C VAL A 164 -13.25 -1.90 -6.12
N ASP A 165 -14.47 -2.13 -5.63
CA ASP A 165 -14.92 -3.45 -5.19
C ASP A 165 -15.21 -4.38 -6.39
N GLU A 166 -15.62 -5.61 -6.10
CA GLU A 166 -16.00 -6.61 -7.12
C GLU A 166 -17.21 -6.21 -7.99
N HIS A 167 -17.92 -5.14 -7.62
CA HIS A 167 -19.05 -4.57 -8.33
C HIS A 167 -18.70 -3.25 -9.05
N GLY A 168 -17.43 -2.84 -9.02
CA GLY A 168 -16.97 -1.58 -9.61
C GLY A 168 -17.36 -0.34 -8.81
N GLN A 169 -17.79 -0.49 -7.56
CA GLN A 169 -18.03 0.65 -6.67
C GLN A 169 -16.70 1.14 -6.09
N ARG A 170 -16.50 2.46 -6.10
CA ARG A 170 -15.30 3.07 -5.52
C ARG A 170 -15.23 2.81 -4.02
N LEU A 171 -14.05 2.41 -3.57
CA LEU A 171 -13.70 2.23 -2.16
C LEU A 171 -13.37 3.61 -1.58
N HIS A 172 -14.40 4.34 -1.15
CA HIS A 172 -14.29 5.64 -0.47
C HIS A 172 -14.09 5.47 1.04
#